data_AF-A0A8B4BUL8-F1
#
_entry.id   AF-A0A8B4BUL8-F1
#
_cell.length_a   1.000
_cell.length_b   1.000
_cell.length_c   1.000
_cell.angle_alpha   90.00
_cell.angle_beta   90.00
_cell.angle_gamma   90.00
#
_symmetry.space_group_name_H-M   'P 1'
#
loop_
_entity.id
_entity.type
_entity.pdbx_description
1 polymer ?
#
loop_
_entity_poly.entity_id
_entity_poly.type
_entity_poly.pdbx_seq_one_letter_code
_entity_poly.pdbx_strand_id
1 'polypeptide(L)' 'AILDEGFEDTIQYMNFPENIRMHIRSTNSLERLNQEVRRRERVIRIFPNTQSAFRLVGAVLMQYQDTEYSKRKSLMGKNS' A
#
# COMPACT_ATOMS: atom_id res chain seq x y z
N ALA A 1 -17.95 -23.44 3.23
CA ALA A 1 -17.73 -22.58 4.40
C ALA A 1 -16.82 -21.42 3.98
N ILE A 2 -17.35 -20.44 3.24
CA ILE A 2 -16.60 -19.25 2.80
C ILE A 2 -16.80 -18.08 3.79
N LEU A 3 -17.76 -18.22 4.71
CA LEU A 3 -18.14 -17.19 5.68
C LEU A 3 -17.27 -17.21 6.95
N ASP A 4 -16.69 -18.36 7.33
CA ASP A 4 -15.85 -18.45 8.54
C ASP A 4 -14.45 -17.85 8.31
N GLU A 5 -13.86 -18.03 7.12
CA GLU A 5 -12.53 -17.50 6.78
C GLU A 5 -12.50 -15.96 6.72
N GLY A 6 -13.61 -15.32 6.32
CA GLY A 6 -13.71 -13.85 6.29
C GLY A 6 -14.11 -13.21 7.63
N PHE A 7 -14.53 -14.01 8.61
CA PHE A 7 -14.99 -13.51 9.90
C PHE A 7 -13.83 -12.99 10.74
N GLU A 8 -12.70 -13.70 10.76
CA GLU A 8 -11.47 -13.26 11.44
C GLU A 8 -10.90 -11.97 10.84
N ASP A 9 -10.84 -11.88 9.51
CA ASP A 9 -10.38 -10.68 8.79
C ASP A 9 -11.29 -9.47 9.04
N THR A 10 -12.61 -9.67 9.13
CA THR A 10 -13.56 -8.59 9.41
C THR A 10 -13.53 -8.13 10.87
N ILE A 11 -13.31 -9.02 11.83
CA ILE A 11 -13.07 -8.68 13.24
C ILE A 11 -11.77 -7.88 13.37
N GLN A 12 -10.69 -8.29 12.70
CA GLN A 12 -9.43 -7.56 12.69
C GLN A 12 -9.59 -6.18 12.04
N TYR A 13 -10.36 -6.06 10.95
CA TYR A 13 -10.74 -4.79 10.33
C TYR A 13 -11.45 -3.85 11.32
N MET A 14 -12.39 -4.37 12.13
CA MET A 14 -13.09 -3.60 13.16
C MET A 14 -12.20 -3.22 14.36
N ASN A 15 -11.03 -3.83 14.54
CA ASN A 15 -10.09 -3.38 15.57
C ASN A 15 -9.25 -2.17 15.13
N PHE A 16 -9.28 -1.79 13.84
CA PHE A 16 -8.59 -0.58 13.38
C PHE A 16 -9.42 0.69 13.61
N PRO A 17 -8.77 1.83 13.90
CA PRO A 17 -9.38 3.15 13.92
C PRO A 17 -10.18 3.47 12.64
N GLU A 18 -11.31 4.16 12.77
CA GLU A 18 -12.25 4.45 11.66
C GLU A 18 -11.58 5.15 10.46
N ASN A 19 -10.59 5.99 10.73
CA ASN A 19 -9.77 6.68 9.73
C ASN A 19 -8.85 5.74 8.93
N ILE A 20 -8.47 4.59 9.51
CA ILE A 20 -7.64 3.56 8.87
C ILE A 20 -8.54 2.56 8.13
N ARG A 21 -9.76 2.28 8.62
CA ARG A 21 -10.74 1.39 7.98
C ARG A 21 -11.04 1.77 6.52
N MET A 22 -11.20 3.06 6.21
CA MET A 22 -11.38 3.51 4.81
C MET A 22 -10.23 3.13 3.88
N HIS A 23 -9.01 2.99 4.41
CA HIS A 23 -7.83 2.60 3.66
C HIS A 23 -7.71 1.08 3.48
N ILE A 24 -8.21 0.30 4.45
CA ILE A 24 -8.21 -1.17 4.40
C ILE A 24 -9.37 -1.69 3.54
N ARG A 25 -10.47 -0.92 3.43
CA ARG A 25 -11.67 -1.27 2.66
C ARG A 25 -11.41 -1.50 1.17
N SER A 26 -10.30 -1.00 0.62
CA SER A 26 -9.94 -1.21 -0.78
C SER A 26 -8.44 -1.47 -0.96
N THR A 27 -8.09 -2.43 -1.79
CA THR A 27 -6.72 -2.76 -2.19
C THR A 27 -6.15 -1.80 -3.24
N ASN A 28 -6.93 -0.81 -3.70
CA ASN A 28 -6.59 0.11 -4.79
C ASN A 28 -5.22 0.80 -4.61
N SER A 29 -4.85 1.24 -3.40
CA SER A 29 -3.52 1.85 -3.18
C SER A 29 -2.39 0.84 -3.32
N LEU A 30 -2.60 -0.37 -2.82
CA LEU A 30 -1.61 -1.45 -2.91
C LEU A 30 -1.46 -1.93 -4.35
N GLU A 31 -2.56 -2.03 -5.10
CA GLU A 31 -2.55 -2.36 -6.52
C GLU A 31 -1.79 -1.31 -7.34
N ARG A 32 -2.04 -0.02 -7.10
CA ARG A 32 -1.29 1.08 -7.76
C ARG A 32 0.19 1.02 -7.45
N LEU A 33 0.55 0.78 -6.18
CA LEU A 33 1.94 0.62 -5.75
C LEU A 33 2.62 -0.56 -6.47
N ASN A 34 1.95 -1.72 -6.51
CA ASN A 34 2.44 -2.91 -7.19
C ASN A 34 2.57 -2.71 -8.70
N GLN A 35 1.65 -1.98 -9.32
CA GLN A 35 1.74 -1.62 -10.74
C GLN A 35 2.97 -0.76 -11.02
N GLU A 36 3.30 0.20 -10.15
CA GLU A 36 4.47 1.06 -10.32
C GLU A 36 5.79 0.27 -10.16
N VAL A 37 5.85 -0.64 -9.19
CA VAL A 37 6.98 -1.57 -9.04
C VAL A 37 7.17 -2.39 -10.31
N ARG A 38 6.10 -3.03 -10.82
CA ARG A 38 6.14 -3.84 -12.05
C ARG A 38 6.49 -3.02 -13.29
N ARG A 39 6.06 -1.75 -13.36
CA ARG A 39 6.38 -0.84 -14.47
C ARG A 39 7.89 -0.58 -14.53
N ARG A 40 8.53 -0.34 -13.39
CA ARG A 40 9.98 -0.08 -13.31
C ARG A 40 10.81 -1.36 -13.48
N GLU A 41 10.33 -2.46 -12.92
CA GLU A 41 10.90 -3.80 -13.15
C GLU A 41 10.98 -4.11 -14.65
N ARG A 42 9.90 -3.86 -15.42
CA ARG A 42 9.85 -4.11 -16.87
C ARG A 42 10.95 -3.37 -17.64
N VAL A 43 11.37 -2.19 -17.18
CA VAL A 43 12.48 -1.44 -17.80
C VAL A 43 13.83 -2.03 -17.43
N ILE A 44 14.01 -2.47 -16.18
CA ILE A 44 15.27 -3.00 -15.66
C ILE A 44 15.58 -4.39 -16.23
N ARG A 45 14.56 -5.22 -16.48
CA ARG A 45 14.61 -6.59 -17.04
C ARG A 45 15.35 -7.63 -16.19
N ILE A 46 16.57 -7.35 -15.73
CA ILE A 46 17.39 -8.24 -14.90
C ILE A 46 18.08 -7.41 -13.82
N PHE A 47 17.94 -7.83 -12.57
CA PHE A 47 18.65 -7.20 -11.46
C PHE A 47 20.02 -7.84 -11.25
N PRO A 48 21.09 -7.04 -11.06
CA PRO A 48 22.44 -7.57 -10.80
C PRO A 48 22.57 -8.26 -9.44
N ASN A 49 21.68 -7.99 -8.48
CA ASN A 49 21.60 -8.66 -7.18
C ASN A 49 20.29 -8.30 -6.45
N THR A 50 19.94 -9.05 -5.41
CA THR A 50 18.75 -8.81 -4.59
C THR A 50 18.73 -7.42 -3.94
N GLN A 51 19.90 -6.89 -3.54
CA GLN A 51 19.99 -5.56 -2.94
C GLN A 51 19.56 -4.44 -3.91
N SER A 52 19.82 -4.60 -5.20
CA SER A 52 19.35 -3.65 -6.22
C SER A 52 17.83 -3.67 -6.39
N ALA A 53 17.19 -4.84 -6.27
CA ALA A 53 15.74 -4.96 -6.26
C ALA A 53 15.14 -4.31 -5.00
N PHE A 54 15.72 -4.54 -3.83
CA PHE A 54 15.29 -3.88 -2.59
C PHE A 54 15.37 -2.36 -2.68
N ARG A 55 16.44 -1.81 -3.28
CA ARG A 55 16.56 -0.36 -3.50
C ARG A 55 15.46 0.19 -4.40
N LEU A 56 15.07 -0.53 -5.44
CA LEU A 56 13.95 -0.11 -6.30
C LEU A 56 12.65 -0.03 -5.49
N VAL A 57 12.31 -1.12 -4.78
CA VAL A 57 11.08 -1.18 -4.00
C VAL A 57 11.08 -0.11 -2.91
N GLY A 58 12.21 0.05 -2.20
CA GLY A 58 12.40 1.10 -1.21
C GLY A 58 12.20 2.50 -1.79
N ALA A 59 12.78 2.81 -2.95
CA ALA A 59 12.60 4.10 -3.61
C ALA A 59 11.14 4.35 -4.02
N VAL A 60 10.42 3.33 -4.50
CA VAL A 60 9.00 3.44 -4.84
C VAL A 60 8.15 3.68 -3.59
N LEU A 61 8.45 3.00 -2.48
CA LEU A 61 7.77 3.19 -1.19
C LEU A 61 8.00 4.59 -0.63
N MET A 62 9.23 5.09 -0.66
CA MET A 62 9.55 6.46 -0.23
C MET A 62 8.78 7.49 -1.06
N GLN A 63 8.78 7.34 -2.38
CA GLN A 63 8.00 8.23 -3.25
C GLN A 63 6.50 8.16 -2.96
N TYR A 64 5.96 6.97 -2.69
CA TYR A 64 4.55 6.79 -2.31
C TYR A 64 4.23 7.49 -0.98
N GLN A 65 5.13 7.41 0.00
CA GLN A 65 4.99 8.11 1.28
C GLN A 65 4.95 9.64 1.09
N ASP A 66 5.86 10.18 0.30
CA ASP A 66 5.98 11.62 0.11
C ASP A 66 4.81 12.22 -0.70
N THR A 67 4.22 11.42 -1.59
CA THR A 67 3.16 11.89 -2.49
C THR A 67 1.77 11.54 -1.97
N GLU A 68 1.41 10.26 -2.01
CA GLU A 68 0.04 9.79 -1.81
C GLU A 68 -0.31 9.72 -0.32
N TYR A 69 0.60 9.20 0.51
CA TYR A 69 0.36 9.10 1.95
C TYR A 69 0.31 10.49 2.61
N SER A 70 1.27 11.37 2.29
CA SER A 70 1.31 12.73 2.85
C SER A 70 0.11 13.59 2.43
N LYS A 71 -0.36 13.48 1.16
CA LYS A 71 -1.61 14.12 0.72
C LYS A 71 -2.82 13.61 1.48
N ARG A 72 -2.95 12.29 1.68
CA ARG A 72 -4.05 11.68 2.44
C ARG A 72 -4.02 12.09 3.91
N LYS A 73 -2.84 12.13 4.54
CA LYS A 73 -2.66 12.62 5.92
C LYS A 73 -3.09 14.08 6.07
N SER A 74 -2.74 14.94 5.11
CA SER A 74 -3.18 16.35 5.07
C SER A 74 -4.70 16.49 4.99
N LEU A 75 -5.36 15.63 4.20
CA LEU A 75 -6.83 15.59 4.12
C LEU A 75 -7.47 15.10 5.43
N MET A 76 -6.82 14.18 6.14
CA MET A 76 -7.28 13.67 7.44
C MET A 76 -7.13 14.68 8.59
N GLY A 77 -6.19 15.62 8.49
CA GLY A 77 -5.94 16.64 9.52
C GLY A 77 -6.79 17.92 9.41
N LYS A 78 -7.68 18.01 8.42
CA LYS A 78 -8.54 19.18 8.17
C LYS A 78 -9.97 19.06 8.72
N ASN A 79 -10.29 17.97 9.42
CA ASN A 79 -11.60 17.77 10.05
C ASN A 79 -11.52 17.90 11.58
N SER A 80 -10.92 18.99 12.07
CA SER A 80 -10.96 19.40 13.48
C SER A 80 -11.15 20.91 13.56
#